data_AF-A0A519PE89-F1
#
_entry.id   AF-A0A519PE89-F1
#
_cell.length_a   1.000
_cell.length_b   1.000
_cell.length_c   1.000
_cell.angle_alpha   90.00
_cell.angle_beta   90.00
_cell.angle_gamma   90.00
#
_symmetry.space_group_name_H-M   'P 1'
#
loop_
_entity.id
_entity.type
_entity.pdbx_description
1 polymer ?
#
loop_
_entity_poly.entity_id
_entity_poly.type
_entity_poly.pdbx_seq_one_letter_code
_entity_poly.pdbx_strand_id
1 'polypeptide(L)'
;MPDAIMALAGWIGATAALGLVAALVLRGKVKWGWFAGALVLMAAYDALLTRGYGHIPIQFWPSDWNWEGKALAIALSLTVALILGARRTGLTLKQDRKGLPGALVLCGALIAVFLALALWSPNAPINGDELAFQLTMPGLDEELFYRGVLLLMFNEAFARSWRILGAPV
;
A
#
# COMPACT_ATOMS: atom_id res chain seq x y z
N MET A 1 -17.42 14.44 4.47
CA MET A 1 -16.19 14.41 3.63
C MET A 1 -15.00 15.20 4.19
N PRO A 2 -15.14 16.24 5.05
CA PRO A 2 -13.98 16.87 5.68
C PRO A 2 -13.07 15.85 6.40
N ASP A 3 -13.66 14.84 7.03
CA ASP A 3 -12.92 13.83 7.81
C ASP A 3 -11.96 12.99 6.96
N ALA A 4 -12.34 12.65 5.72
CA ALA A 4 -11.49 11.89 4.81
C ALA A 4 -10.28 12.71 4.35
N ILE A 5 -10.50 14.00 4.06
CA ILE A 5 -9.43 14.92 3.68
C ILE A 5 -8.50 15.19 4.86
N MET A 6 -9.04 15.31 6.08
CA MET A 6 -8.24 15.43 7.31
C MET A 6 -7.41 14.18 7.56
N ALA A 7 -7.98 12.99 7.34
CA ALA A 7 -7.24 11.73 7.44
C ALA A 7 -6.10 11.67 6.41
N LEU A 8 -6.36 12.02 5.14
CA LEU A 8 -5.32 12.10 4.12
C LEU A 8 -4.20 13.05 4.53
N ALA A 9 -4.56 14.27 4.91
CA ALA A 9 -3.61 15.29 5.34
C ALA A 9 -2.80 14.82 6.56
N GLY A 10 -3.43 14.11 7.48
CA GLY A 10 -2.79 13.46 8.62
C GLY A 10 -1.76 12.42 8.20
N TRP A 11 -2.13 11.49 7.31
CA TRP A 11 -1.21 10.45 6.82
C TRP A 11 -0.03 11.03 6.04
N ILE A 12 -0.30 11.91 5.06
CA ILE A 12 0.76 12.57 4.27
C ILE A 12 1.63 13.43 5.17
N GLY A 13 1.03 14.20 6.09
CA GLY A 13 1.75 15.04 7.02
C GLY A 13 2.65 14.24 7.96
N ALA A 14 2.16 13.12 8.49
CA ALA A 14 2.95 12.21 9.32
C ALA A 14 4.11 11.59 8.52
N THR A 15 3.86 11.12 7.30
CA THR A 15 4.92 10.59 6.43
C THR A 15 5.95 11.66 6.05
N ALA A 16 5.50 12.89 5.76
CA ALA A 16 6.36 14.02 5.49
C ALA A 16 7.25 14.33 6.71
N ALA A 17 6.66 14.42 7.91
CA ALA A 17 7.38 14.67 9.15
C ALA A 17 8.42 13.58 9.43
N LEU A 18 8.06 12.30 9.30
CA LEU A 18 8.98 11.18 9.46
C LEU A 18 10.12 11.22 8.44
N GLY A 19 9.82 11.57 7.18
CA GLY A 19 10.83 11.73 6.15
C GLY A 19 11.78 12.90 6.41
N LEU A 20 11.30 14.01 7.00
CA LEU A 20 12.16 15.12 7.45
C LEU A 20 13.06 14.70 8.61
N VAL A 21 12.53 13.95 9.59
CA VAL A 21 13.32 13.37 10.67
C VAL A 21 14.39 12.43 10.11
N ALA A 22 14.03 11.57 9.16
CA ALA A 22 14.98 10.71 8.48
C ALA A 22 16.04 11.52 7.72
N ALA A 23 15.66 12.61 7.06
CA ALA A 23 16.59 13.51 6.36
C ALA A 23 17.61 14.13 7.33
N LEU A 24 17.19 14.53 8.53
CA LEU A 24 18.06 15.04 9.58
C LEU A 24 19.05 13.96 10.04
N VAL A 25 18.56 12.74 10.32
CA VAL A 25 19.40 11.59 10.73
C VAL A 25 20.41 11.22 9.64
N LEU A 26 20.00 11.29 8.38
CA LEU A 26 20.83 11.01 7.21
C LEU A 26 21.72 12.20 6.79
N ARG A 27 21.78 13.26 7.61
CA ARG A 27 22.58 14.47 7.38
C ARG A 27 22.32 15.12 6.01
N GLY A 28 21.07 15.13 5.58
CA GLY A 28 20.63 15.78 4.35
C GLY A 28 20.93 15.01 3.06
N LYS A 29 21.41 13.76 3.13
CA LYS A 29 21.61 12.91 1.94
C LYS A 29 20.27 12.35 1.42
N VAL A 30 19.38 13.25 1.01
CA VAL A 30 18.03 12.90 0.53
C VAL A 30 17.85 13.38 -0.90
N LYS A 31 17.38 12.49 -1.78
CA LYS A 31 16.94 12.86 -3.12
C LYS A 31 15.51 13.41 -3.05
N TRP A 32 15.38 14.72 -2.82
CA TRP A 32 14.09 15.38 -2.61
C TRP A 32 13.06 15.17 -3.72
N GLY A 33 13.49 15.00 -4.99
CA GLY A 33 12.57 14.71 -6.09
C GLY A 33 11.81 13.38 -5.91
N TRP A 34 12.49 12.34 -5.40
CA TRP A 34 11.85 11.06 -5.09
C TRP A 34 10.92 11.16 -3.89
N PHE A 35 11.35 11.89 -2.86
CA PHE A 35 10.53 12.08 -1.65
C PHE A 35 9.27 12.88 -1.94
N ALA A 36 9.39 14.04 -2.61
CA ALA A 36 8.24 14.85 -3.00
C ALA A 36 7.32 14.09 -3.97
N GLY A 37 7.90 13.37 -4.93
CA GLY A 37 7.15 12.48 -5.83
C GLY A 37 6.35 11.42 -5.07
N ALA A 38 6.92 10.82 -4.02
CA ALA A 38 6.24 9.83 -3.20
C ALA A 38 5.02 10.43 -2.46
N LEU A 39 5.18 11.63 -1.89
CA LEU A 39 4.07 12.33 -1.21
C LEU A 39 2.95 12.74 -2.18
N VAL A 40 3.31 13.26 -3.35
CA VAL A 40 2.33 13.57 -4.41
C VAL A 40 1.61 12.30 -4.87
N LEU A 41 2.36 11.21 -5.03
CA LEU A 41 1.77 9.93 -5.42
C LEU A 41 0.83 9.38 -4.34
N MET A 42 1.14 9.53 -3.05
CA MET A 42 0.23 9.19 -1.95
C MET A 42 -1.09 9.97 -2.03
N ALA A 43 -1.02 11.28 -2.32
CA ALA A 43 -2.23 12.09 -2.50
C ALA A 43 -3.05 11.65 -3.72
N ALA A 44 -2.39 11.38 -4.85
CA ALA A 44 -3.05 10.92 -6.06
C ALA A 44 -3.70 9.54 -5.87
N TYR A 45 -3.01 8.63 -5.17
CA TYR A 45 -3.50 7.32 -4.81
C TYR A 45 -4.75 7.41 -3.94
N ASP A 46 -4.73 8.19 -2.85
CA ASP A 46 -5.90 8.35 -1.97
C ASP A 46 -7.08 9.00 -2.70
N ALA A 47 -6.82 10.01 -3.53
CA ALA A 47 -7.84 10.64 -4.36
C ALA A 47 -8.50 9.62 -5.29
N LEU A 48 -7.74 8.78 -5.99
CA LEU A 48 -8.32 7.74 -6.86
C LEU A 48 -9.02 6.63 -6.07
N LEU A 49 -8.41 6.19 -4.97
CA LEU A 49 -8.98 5.19 -4.07
C LEU A 49 -10.34 5.63 -3.54
N THR A 50 -10.53 6.92 -3.28
CA THR A 50 -11.81 7.49 -2.82
C THR A 50 -12.73 7.92 -3.95
N ARG A 51 -12.42 7.59 -5.21
CA ARG A 51 -13.15 8.03 -6.42
C ARG A 51 -13.29 9.55 -6.47
N GLY A 52 -12.19 10.25 -6.18
CA GLY A 52 -12.11 11.69 -6.03
C GLY A 52 -13.01 12.19 -4.91
N TYR A 53 -13.01 11.52 -3.75
CA TYR A 53 -13.97 11.76 -2.67
C TYR A 53 -15.44 11.74 -3.13
N GLY A 54 -15.78 10.79 -4.01
CA GLY A 54 -17.13 10.65 -4.57
C GLY A 54 -17.47 11.61 -5.71
N HIS A 55 -16.54 12.44 -6.17
CA HIS A 55 -16.77 13.32 -7.33
C HIS A 55 -16.62 12.62 -8.69
N ILE A 56 -16.08 11.40 -8.73
CA ILE A 56 -15.96 10.60 -9.94
C ILE A 56 -17.14 9.61 -9.99
N PRO A 57 -18.17 9.83 -10.83
CA PRO A 57 -19.40 9.04 -10.84
C PRO A 57 -19.23 7.77 -11.68
N ILE A 58 -18.31 6.90 -11.28
CA ILE A 58 -18.10 5.60 -11.92
C ILE A 58 -18.65 4.53 -10.99
N GLN A 59 -19.47 3.64 -11.54
CA GLN A 59 -19.98 2.47 -10.88
C GLN A 59 -19.94 1.29 -11.85
N PHE A 60 -19.25 0.22 -11.49
CA PHE A 60 -19.17 -0.97 -12.34
C PHE A 60 -20.41 -1.85 -12.18
N TRP A 61 -20.87 -2.05 -10.95
CA TRP A 61 -22.11 -2.77 -10.63
C TRP A 61 -22.70 -2.30 -9.28
N PRO A 62 -23.96 -2.67 -8.96
CA PRO A 62 -24.51 -2.46 -7.63
C PRO A 62 -23.73 -3.26 -6.59
N SER A 63 -22.88 -2.58 -5.83
CA SER A 63 -22.07 -3.14 -4.75
C SER A 63 -21.92 -2.11 -3.65
N ASP A 64 -21.91 -2.59 -2.39
CA ASP A 64 -21.59 -1.77 -1.22
C ASP A 64 -20.07 -1.54 -1.06
N TRP A 65 -19.26 -2.26 -1.85
CA TRP A 65 -17.81 -2.22 -1.82
C TRP A 65 -17.23 -1.33 -2.92
N ASN A 66 -16.11 -0.69 -2.62
CA ASN A 66 -15.47 0.29 -3.48
C ASN A 66 -14.56 -0.37 -4.55
N TRP A 67 -15.17 -1.12 -5.46
CA TRP A 67 -14.46 -1.77 -6.57
C TRP A 67 -13.80 -0.76 -7.50
N GLU A 68 -14.46 0.36 -7.79
CA GLU A 68 -13.96 1.33 -8.77
C GLU A 68 -12.76 2.09 -8.22
N GLY A 69 -12.82 2.54 -6.97
CA GLY A 69 -11.68 3.21 -6.33
C GLY A 69 -10.45 2.31 -6.26
N LYS A 70 -10.63 1.03 -5.89
CA LYS A 70 -9.56 0.03 -5.89
C LYS A 70 -8.99 -0.22 -7.28
N ALA A 71 -9.85 -0.33 -8.31
CA ALA A 71 -9.39 -0.49 -9.69
C ALA A 71 -8.59 0.72 -10.20
N LEU A 72 -9.03 1.94 -9.88
CA LEU A 72 -8.31 3.17 -10.24
C LEU A 72 -6.96 3.27 -9.51
N ALA A 73 -6.91 2.92 -8.23
CA ALA A 73 -5.69 2.90 -7.42
C ALA A 73 -4.67 1.86 -7.92
N ILE A 74 -5.14 0.65 -8.27
CA ILE A 74 -4.32 -0.39 -8.91
C ILE A 74 -3.80 0.09 -10.27
N ALA A 75 -4.66 0.69 -11.09
CA ALA A 75 -4.27 1.20 -12.42
C ALA A 75 -3.19 2.29 -12.32
N LEU A 76 -3.31 3.22 -11.38
CA LEU A 76 -2.27 4.20 -11.08
C LEU A 76 -0.97 3.51 -10.68
N SER A 77 -1.04 2.57 -9.73
CA SER A 77 0.13 1.87 -9.21
C SER A 77 0.83 1.04 -10.28
N LEU A 78 0.10 0.34 -11.15
CA LEU A 78 0.65 -0.37 -12.30
C LEU A 78 1.31 0.58 -13.28
N THR A 79 0.66 1.71 -13.58
CA THR A 79 1.20 2.71 -14.51
C THR A 79 2.54 3.25 -14.00
N VAL A 80 2.61 3.64 -12.72
CA VAL A 80 3.85 4.12 -12.11
C VAL A 80 4.88 2.99 -12.02
N ALA A 81 4.49 1.76 -11.67
CA ALA A 81 5.39 0.62 -11.65
C ALA A 81 6.04 0.37 -13.02
N LEU A 82 5.27 0.45 -14.10
CA LEU A 82 5.78 0.32 -15.47
C LEU A 82 6.75 1.45 -15.83
N ILE A 83 6.43 2.70 -15.46
CA ILE A 83 7.32 3.87 -15.70
C ILE A 83 8.64 3.75 -14.93
N LEU A 84 8.59 3.34 -13.65
CA LEU A 84 9.78 3.18 -12.80
C LEU A 84 10.58 1.91 -13.11
N GLY A 85 9.96 0.98 -13.86
CA GLY A 85 10.44 -0.34 -14.20
C GLY A 85 9.85 -1.41 -13.29
N ALA A 86 8.95 -2.24 -13.83
CA ALA A 86 8.18 -3.25 -13.08
C ALA A 86 9.02 -4.16 -12.18
N ARG A 87 10.21 -4.56 -12.64
CA ARG A 87 11.12 -5.40 -11.83
C ARG A 87 11.69 -4.68 -10.61
N ARG A 88 11.90 -3.36 -10.71
CA ARG A 88 12.43 -2.54 -9.59
C ARG A 88 11.40 -2.33 -8.50
N THR A 89 10.13 -2.26 -8.86
CA THR A 89 9.00 -2.19 -7.93
C THR A 89 8.55 -3.56 -7.43
N GLY A 90 9.33 -4.63 -7.67
CA GLY A 90 8.97 -5.97 -7.22
C GLY A 90 7.73 -6.57 -7.89
N LEU A 91 7.25 -6.02 -9.02
CA LEU A 91 6.18 -6.62 -9.80
C LEU A 91 6.73 -7.86 -10.53
N THR A 92 6.66 -9.00 -9.85
CA THR A 92 7.20 -10.28 -10.32
C THR A 92 6.30 -11.43 -9.89
N LEU A 93 6.18 -12.44 -10.75
CA LEU A 93 5.53 -13.72 -10.42
C LEU A 93 6.52 -14.71 -9.76
N LYS A 94 7.82 -14.37 -9.75
CA LYS A 94 8.86 -15.18 -9.14
C LYS A 94 9.07 -14.77 -7.69
N GLN A 95 8.63 -15.61 -6.76
CA GLN A 95 8.82 -15.44 -5.32
C GLN A 95 10.19 -15.99 -4.87
N ASP A 96 10.88 -15.27 -3.99
CA ASP A 96 12.06 -15.81 -3.32
C ASP A 96 11.64 -16.86 -2.29
N ARG A 97 12.23 -18.05 -2.37
CA ARG A 97 11.91 -19.15 -1.46
C ARG A 97 12.65 -19.07 -0.12
N LYS A 98 13.69 -18.23 0.00
CA LYS A 98 14.47 -18.12 1.25
C LYS A 98 13.61 -17.66 2.44
N GLY A 99 12.71 -16.71 2.22
CA GLY A 99 11.82 -16.18 3.26
C GLY A 99 10.48 -16.92 3.39
N LEU A 100 10.19 -17.86 2.50
CA LEU A 100 8.87 -18.51 2.41
C LEU A 100 8.45 -19.22 3.72
N PRO A 101 9.32 -19.98 4.42
CA PRO A 101 8.92 -20.62 5.68
C PRO A 101 8.48 -19.61 6.74
N GLY A 102 9.22 -18.51 6.91
CA GLY A 102 8.86 -17.45 7.85
C GLY A 102 7.56 -16.75 7.48
N ALA A 103 7.36 -16.46 6.19
CA ALA A 103 6.11 -15.90 5.69
C ALA A 103 4.92 -16.83 5.96
N LEU A 104 5.05 -18.13 5.70
CA LEU A 104 3.99 -19.11 5.95
C LEU A 104 3.65 -19.24 7.44
N VAL A 105 4.66 -19.19 8.33
CA VAL A 105 4.43 -19.19 9.78
C VAL A 105 3.64 -17.94 10.20
N LEU A 106 4.03 -16.76 9.72
CA LEU A 106 3.32 -15.52 10.01
C LEU A 106 1.89 -15.54 9.46
N CYS A 107 1.70 -15.97 8.21
CA CYS A 107 0.37 -16.13 7.62
C CYS A 107 -0.49 -17.10 8.43
N GLY A 108 0.05 -18.26 8.81
CA GLY A 108 -0.66 -19.23 9.64
C GLY A 108 -1.06 -18.66 11.02
N ALA A 109 -0.16 -17.90 11.66
CA ALA A 109 -0.44 -17.24 12.92
C ALA A 109 -1.55 -16.18 12.78
N LEU A 110 -1.50 -15.35 11.74
CA LEU A 110 -2.53 -14.35 11.46
C LEU A 110 -3.89 -15.01 11.17
N ILE A 111 -3.90 -16.07 10.34
CA ILE A 111 -5.12 -16.85 10.07
C ILE A 111 -5.69 -17.42 11.37
N ALA A 112 -4.86 -18.00 12.25
CA ALA A 112 -5.31 -18.54 13.52
C ALA A 112 -5.94 -17.47 14.42
N VAL A 113 -5.32 -16.28 14.50
CA VAL A 113 -5.85 -15.13 15.26
C VAL A 113 -7.20 -14.68 14.69
N PHE A 114 -7.29 -14.44 13.38
CA PHE A 114 -8.54 -13.97 12.76
C PHE A 114 -9.64 -15.03 12.80
N LEU A 115 -9.29 -16.32 12.70
CA LEU A 115 -10.23 -17.42 12.88
C LEU A 115 -10.75 -17.47 14.32
N ALA A 116 -9.87 -17.34 15.32
CA ALA A 116 -10.28 -17.32 16.73
C ALA A 116 -11.22 -16.14 17.01
N LEU A 117 -10.93 -14.95 16.47
CA LEU A 117 -11.81 -13.79 16.57
C LEU A 117 -13.16 -14.04 15.89
N ALA A 118 -13.19 -14.64 14.70
CA ALA A 118 -14.42 -14.95 13.99
C ALA A 118 -15.28 -16.01 14.71
N LEU A 119 -14.66 -16.97 15.39
CA LEU A 119 -15.37 -17.96 16.21
C LEU A 119 -15.89 -17.35 17.52
N TRP A 120 -15.17 -16.40 18.10
CA TRP A 120 -15.56 -15.71 19.33
C TRP A 120 -16.65 -14.66 19.10
N SER A 121 -16.61 -13.97 17.96
CA SER A 121 -17.59 -12.96 17.55
C SER A 121 -18.00 -13.21 16.09
N PRO A 122 -18.99 -14.10 15.85
CA PRO A 122 -19.45 -14.41 14.51
C PRO A 122 -20.02 -13.18 13.81
N ASN A 123 -19.52 -12.90 12.62
CA ASN A 123 -20.04 -11.84 11.75
C ASN A 123 -21.36 -12.24 11.09
N ALA A 124 -22.02 -11.26 10.49
CA ALA A 124 -23.16 -11.49 9.61
C ALA A 124 -22.78 -12.39 8.41
N PRO A 125 -23.77 -13.05 7.77
CA PRO A 125 -23.52 -13.86 6.58
C PRO A 125 -22.85 -13.04 5.47
N ILE A 126 -21.71 -13.54 4.98
CA ILE A 126 -20.99 -12.92 3.87
C ILE A 126 -21.66 -13.27 2.54
N ASN A 127 -21.82 -12.28 1.66
CA ASN A 127 -22.29 -12.50 0.30
C ASN A 127 -21.11 -12.72 -0.67
N GLY A 128 -21.40 -13.17 -1.90
CA GLY A 128 -20.36 -13.48 -2.88
C GLY A 128 -19.54 -12.26 -3.34
N ASP A 129 -20.15 -11.07 -3.38
CA ASP A 129 -19.48 -9.81 -3.76
C ASP A 129 -18.49 -9.37 -2.68
N GLU A 130 -18.92 -9.39 -1.41
CA GLU A 130 -18.07 -9.12 -0.26
C GLU A 130 -16.90 -10.10 -0.18
N LEU A 131 -17.16 -11.40 -0.36
CA LEU A 131 -16.10 -12.41 -0.34
C LEU A 131 -15.09 -12.16 -1.47
N ALA A 132 -15.55 -11.89 -2.69
CA ALA A 132 -14.68 -11.62 -3.81
C ALA A 132 -13.86 -10.34 -3.59
N PHE A 133 -14.47 -9.28 -3.06
CA PHE A 133 -13.79 -8.02 -2.77
C PHE A 133 -12.70 -8.23 -1.73
N GLN A 134 -13.03 -8.80 -0.58
CA GLN A 134 -12.11 -8.97 0.56
C GLN A 134 -10.93 -9.91 0.23
N LEU A 135 -11.16 -10.93 -0.59
CA LEU A 135 -10.11 -11.86 -1.01
C LEU A 135 -9.12 -11.25 -2.02
N THR A 136 -9.50 -10.19 -2.73
CA THR A 136 -8.73 -9.70 -3.89
C THR A 136 -8.28 -8.25 -3.74
N MET A 137 -9.22 -7.33 -3.58
CA MET A 137 -8.97 -5.91 -3.80
C MET A 137 -8.01 -5.31 -2.76
N PRO A 138 -8.16 -5.52 -1.44
CA PRO A 138 -7.20 -4.99 -0.47
C PRO A 138 -5.78 -5.53 -0.70
N GLY A 139 -5.63 -6.85 -0.85
CA GLY A 139 -4.33 -7.48 -1.02
C GLY A 139 -3.61 -7.05 -2.30
N LEU A 140 -4.30 -7.01 -3.44
CA LEU A 140 -3.68 -6.61 -4.71
C LEU A 140 -3.26 -5.14 -4.72
N ASP A 141 -4.13 -4.26 -4.22
CA ASP A 141 -3.92 -2.81 -4.19
C ASP A 141 -2.77 -2.43 -3.25
N GLU A 142 -2.84 -2.89 -2.00
CA GLU A 142 -1.89 -2.47 -0.96
C GLU A 142 -0.49 -3.03 -1.19
N GLU A 143 -0.37 -4.28 -1.65
CA GLU A 143 0.93 -4.86 -1.99
C GLU A 143 1.60 -4.11 -3.15
N LEU A 144 0.83 -3.80 -4.20
CA LEU A 144 1.36 -3.12 -5.37
C LEU A 144 1.78 -1.68 -5.05
N PHE A 145 0.94 -0.93 -4.33
CA PHE A 145 1.21 0.45 -4.00
C PHE A 145 2.28 0.59 -2.92
N TYR A 146 2.04 0.03 -1.73
CA TYR A 146 2.91 0.28 -0.57
C TYR A 146 4.23 -0.48 -0.67
N ARG A 147 4.21 -1.78 -0.97
CA ARG A 147 5.44 -2.59 -1.03
C ARG A 147 6.14 -2.51 -2.38
N GLY A 148 5.41 -2.23 -3.44
CA GLY A 148 5.99 -2.09 -4.77
C GLY A 148 6.49 -0.69 -5.06
N VAL A 149 5.56 0.22 -5.38
CA VAL A 149 5.89 1.54 -5.91
C VAL A 149 6.44 2.47 -4.82
N LEU A 150 5.69 2.65 -3.74
CA LEU A 150 6.00 3.63 -2.70
C LEU A 150 7.30 3.28 -1.96
N LEU A 151 7.49 1.99 -1.64
CA LEU A 151 8.74 1.50 -1.04
C LEU A 151 9.95 1.77 -1.93
N LEU A 152 9.84 1.53 -3.25
CA LEU A 152 10.92 1.87 -4.19
C LEU A 152 11.23 3.36 -4.16
N MET A 153 10.20 4.23 -4.20
CA MET A 153 10.40 5.67 -4.19
C MET A 153 11.07 6.16 -2.91
N PHE A 154 10.71 5.61 -1.74
CA PHE A 154 11.39 5.92 -0.48
C PHE A 154 12.81 5.37 -0.43
N ASN A 155 13.06 4.16 -0.95
CA ASN A 155 14.42 3.62 -1.05
C ASN A 155 15.30 4.51 -1.93
N GLU A 156 14.78 5.05 -3.03
CA GLU A 156 15.50 6.01 -3.87
C GLU A 156 15.70 7.37 -3.20
N ALA A 157 14.72 7.81 -2.42
CA ALA A 157 14.78 9.07 -1.68
C ALA A 157 15.86 9.07 -0.60
N PHE A 158 15.96 7.98 0.17
CA PHE A 158 16.81 7.91 1.37
C PHE A 158 18.07 7.04 1.21
N ALA A 159 18.28 6.48 0.02
CA ALA A 159 19.33 5.55 -0.40
C ALA A 159 20.55 5.45 0.54
N ARG A 160 20.42 4.57 1.53
CA ARG A 160 21.53 3.98 2.29
C ARG A 160 21.17 2.53 2.54
N SER A 161 22.07 1.60 2.24
CA SER A 161 21.94 0.22 2.71
C SER A 161 22.18 0.22 4.22
N TRP A 162 21.16 -0.05 5.01
CA TRP A 162 21.32 -0.27 6.43
C TRP A 162 21.86 -1.69 6.61
N ARG A 163 22.70 -1.92 7.63
CA ARG A 163 23.03 -3.28 8.05
C ARG A 163 22.35 -3.50 9.38
N ILE A 164 21.22 -4.20 9.38
CA ILE A 164 20.55 -4.63 10.62
C ILE A 164 21.08 -6.02 10.91
N LEU A 165 21.83 -6.18 12.00
CA LEU A 165 22.43 -7.46 12.41
C LEU A 165 23.26 -8.14 11.30
N GLY A 166 23.94 -7.35 10.47
CA GLY A 166 24.78 -7.83 9.37
C GLY A 166 24.05 -8.12 8.06
N ALA A 167 22.72 -8.12 8.04
CA ALA A 167 21.93 -8.22 6.82
C ALA A 167 21.80 -6.84 6.16
N PRO A 168 22.12 -6.70 4.86
CA PRO A 168 21.82 -5.47 4.13
C PRO A 168 20.30 -5.31 4.00
N VAL A 169 19.81 -4.13 4.39
CA VAL A 169 18.42 -3.66 4.27
C VAL A 169 18.42 -2.42 3.40
#